data_AF-A0A177PKR7-F1
#
_entry.id   AF-A0A177PKR7-F1
#
_cell.length_a   1.000
_cell.length_b   1.000
_cell.length_c   1.000
_cell.angle_alpha   90.00
_cell.angle_beta   90.00
_cell.angle_gamma   90.00
#
_symmetry.space_group_name_H-M   'P 1'
#
loop_
_entity.id
_entity.type
_entity.pdbx_description
1 polymer ?
#
loop_
_entity_poly.entity_id
_entity_poly.type
_entity_poly.pdbx_seq_one_letter_code
_entity_poly.pdbx_strand_id
1 'polypeptide(L)'
;MRGSIAIWHDTFPIDADGYAPRVEVHVNIWRNNQRKKRKHFDLLDIGFRFEELRALRSLSISFPFVIKPEHVSDLFEVMHDTSTLSAIFNDTLTPGSMLDRGNCFAASHTESKGVQFFVWRCPDKELQFSTIGEGRDRSTVITISDQFFEQVRPRVGDHYFRLRIEVPIDMENGFVSSNDPKDSAFLSTISTSEIVEFRLNERRNFSNAIRNRLQAKNCGLIDISAVHYFLIRDMGVEMTRSHTAFRKMRRLEPRLWERYLTDCSGFNPDKMIIYHWASFAPSATAAVESFSALATFRADYTGSLLAYGAVIVALGAMGSAVQSVWATAIGENWPSYGSLRANVLLLVLLALGLAVLVCFRLRKT
;
A
#
# COMPACT_ATOMS: atom_id res chain seq x y z
N MET A 1 -11.34 6.71 1.09
CA MET A 1 -10.54 6.44 2.30
C MET A 1 -11.40 6.59 3.56
N ARG A 2 -11.29 5.68 4.55
CA ARG A 2 -12.01 5.74 5.84
C ARG A 2 -11.06 5.93 7.04
N GLY A 3 -10.04 6.76 6.92
CA GLY A 3 -9.18 7.10 8.06
C GLY A 3 -7.83 7.69 7.64
N SER A 4 -7.10 8.21 8.63
CA SER A 4 -5.70 8.62 8.50
C SER A 4 -4.87 7.76 9.44
N ILE A 5 -3.64 7.43 9.05
CA ILE A 5 -2.64 7.02 10.04
C ILE A 5 -2.38 8.22 10.94
N ALA A 6 -2.30 7.99 12.25
CA ALA A 6 -1.88 8.99 13.22
C ALA A 6 -0.67 8.47 13.98
N ILE A 7 0.33 9.32 14.14
CA ILE A 7 1.52 9.08 14.96
C ILE A 7 1.53 10.10 16.09
N TRP A 8 1.56 9.61 17.31
CA TRP A 8 1.64 10.44 18.51
C TRP A 8 2.63 9.85 19.49
N HIS A 9 3.00 10.64 20.48
CA HIS A 9 3.91 10.23 21.53
C HIS A 9 3.40 10.64 22.89
N ASP A 10 3.94 9.98 23.92
CA ASP A 10 3.91 10.51 25.27
C ASP A 10 5.31 10.99 25.66
N THR A 11 5.40 12.07 26.44
CA THR A 11 6.66 12.61 26.97
C THR A 11 6.79 12.43 28.48
N PHE A 12 8.02 12.60 28.99
CA PHE A 12 8.24 12.74 30.42
C PHE A 12 7.64 14.05 30.96
N PRO A 13 7.10 14.08 32.19
CA PRO A 13 6.35 15.23 32.71
C PRO A 13 7.18 16.50 33.02
N ILE A 14 8.51 16.43 33.03
CA ILE A 14 9.39 17.45 33.63
C ILE A 14 10.44 18.03 32.65
N ASP A 15 10.77 17.33 31.55
CA ASP A 15 11.92 17.68 30.69
C ASP A 15 11.55 18.24 29.29
N ALA A 16 10.32 18.72 29.11
CA ALA A 16 9.78 19.05 27.78
C ALA A 16 9.93 20.53 27.34
N ASP A 17 10.50 21.42 28.15
CA ASP A 17 10.75 22.80 27.73
C ASP A 17 11.96 22.84 26.77
N GLY A 18 11.67 22.77 25.47
CA GLY A 18 12.64 23.01 24.38
C GLY A 18 13.16 21.76 23.63
N TYR A 19 12.79 20.55 24.04
CA TYR A 19 13.24 19.28 23.42
C TYR A 19 12.09 18.39 22.96
N ALA A 20 11.19 18.94 22.14
CA ALA A 20 10.12 18.15 21.53
C ALA A 20 10.69 17.04 20.64
N PRO A 21 10.23 15.78 20.77
CA PRO A 21 10.70 14.68 19.93
C PRO A 21 10.46 14.97 18.46
N ARG A 22 11.52 14.86 17.65
CA ARG A 22 11.49 15.21 16.23
C ARG A 22 11.90 14.02 15.37
N VAL A 23 11.12 13.74 14.34
CA VAL A 23 11.26 12.53 13.53
C VAL A 23 11.06 12.77 12.04
N GLU A 24 11.90 12.14 11.23
CA GLU A 24 11.67 11.93 9.80
C GLU A 24 10.98 10.56 9.60
N VAL A 25 9.86 10.55 8.87
CA VAL A 25 9.02 9.36 8.66
C VAL A 25 9.20 8.85 7.24
N HIS A 26 9.54 7.57 7.11
CA HIS A 26 9.67 6.87 5.84
C HIS A 26 8.56 5.85 5.69
N VAL A 27 7.80 5.92 4.59
CA VAL A 27 6.69 5.02 4.32
C VAL A 27 6.87 4.40 2.95
N ASN A 28 6.89 3.07 2.88
CA ASN A 28 6.84 2.35 1.61
C ASN A 28 5.59 1.49 1.55
N ILE A 29 4.80 1.63 0.48
CA ILE A 29 3.71 0.73 0.17
C ILE A 29 4.09 -0.07 -1.06
N TRP A 30 4.28 -1.38 -0.89
CA TRP A 30 4.49 -2.32 -1.99
C TRP A 30 3.16 -2.95 -2.34
N ARG A 31 2.72 -2.72 -3.57
CA ARG A 31 1.49 -3.31 -4.09
C ARG A 31 1.83 -4.57 -4.85
N ASN A 32 1.21 -5.67 -4.43
CA ASN A 32 1.30 -6.90 -5.17
C ASN A 32 0.20 -6.89 -6.26
N ASN A 33 0.56 -7.20 -7.50
CA ASN A 33 -0.41 -7.19 -8.62
C ASN A 33 -0.87 -8.59 -9.05
N GLN A 34 -0.39 -9.67 -8.40
CA GLN A 34 -0.82 -11.04 -8.65
C GLN A 34 -2.23 -11.36 -8.09
N ARG A 35 -3.29 -10.85 -8.73
CA ARG A 35 -4.71 -11.07 -8.36
C ARG A 35 -5.20 -12.53 -8.28
N LYS A 36 -4.41 -13.54 -8.68
CA LYS A 36 -4.87 -14.94 -8.88
C LYS A 36 -4.33 -15.99 -7.89
N LYS A 37 -3.52 -15.64 -6.90
CA LYS A 37 -2.97 -16.61 -5.94
C LYS A 37 -3.58 -16.45 -4.55
N ARG A 38 -3.86 -17.57 -3.88
CA ARG A 38 -4.53 -17.74 -2.57
C ARG A 38 -3.77 -17.14 -1.35
N LYS A 39 -2.69 -16.39 -1.54
CA LYS A 39 -1.88 -15.75 -0.48
C LYS A 39 -1.36 -14.41 -0.99
N HIS A 40 -2.23 -13.42 -1.04
CA HIS A 40 -1.91 -12.12 -1.62
C HIS A 40 -2.00 -11.03 -0.55
N PHE A 41 -0.89 -10.31 -0.36
CA PHE A 41 -0.76 -9.22 0.59
C PHE A 41 0.03 -8.08 -0.04
N ASP A 42 -0.27 -6.87 0.42
CA ASP A 42 0.57 -5.69 0.23
C ASP A 42 1.55 -5.57 1.41
N LEU A 43 2.67 -4.90 1.20
CA LEU A 43 3.60 -4.55 2.28
C LEU A 43 3.49 -3.08 2.59
N LEU A 44 3.27 -2.75 3.85
CA LEU A 44 3.41 -1.40 4.39
C LEU A 44 4.63 -1.37 5.30
N ASP A 45 5.69 -0.74 4.85
CA ASP A 45 6.86 -0.48 5.69
C ASP A 45 6.76 0.94 6.25
N ILE A 46 7.03 1.09 7.55
CA ILE A 46 7.11 2.39 8.23
C ILE A 46 8.41 2.47 9.01
N GLY A 47 9.22 3.48 8.69
CA GLY A 47 10.51 3.76 9.32
C GLY A 47 10.51 5.12 9.98
N PHE A 48 11.27 5.23 11.07
CA PHE A 48 11.36 6.44 11.89
C PHE A 48 12.82 6.78 12.11
N ARG A 49 13.25 7.93 11.59
CA ARG A 49 14.56 8.50 11.87
C ARG A 49 14.39 9.64 12.88
N PHE A 50 14.77 9.41 14.12
CA PHE A 50 14.72 10.40 15.18
C PHE A 50 15.95 11.30 15.14
N GLU A 51 15.70 12.60 15.08
CA GLU A 51 16.69 13.67 15.27
C GLU A 51 16.75 14.08 16.75
N GLU A 52 15.62 14.00 17.46
CA GLU A 52 15.50 14.27 18.89
C GLU A 52 14.53 13.26 19.52
N LEU A 53 14.97 12.60 20.61
CA LEU A 53 14.17 11.60 21.32
C LEU A 53 14.35 11.61 22.85
N ARG A 54 15.06 12.59 23.42
CA ARG A 54 15.36 12.63 24.86
C ARG A 54 14.11 12.66 25.72
N ALA A 55 13.12 13.47 25.32
CA ALA A 55 11.85 13.58 26.03
C ALA A 55 10.84 12.46 25.67
N LEU A 56 11.15 11.60 24.68
CA LEU A 56 10.23 10.59 24.14
C LEU A 56 10.13 9.41 25.09
N ARG A 57 8.94 9.19 25.68
CA ARG A 57 8.65 8.02 26.52
C ARG A 57 8.10 6.86 25.72
N SER A 58 7.16 7.13 24.81
CA SER A 58 6.57 6.09 23.97
C SER A 58 6.10 6.68 22.65
N LEU A 59 6.12 5.85 21.60
CA LEU A 59 5.62 6.21 20.27
C LEU A 59 4.45 5.30 19.92
N SER A 60 3.31 5.89 19.56
CA SER A 60 2.12 5.15 19.15
C SER A 60 1.76 5.47 17.71
N ILE A 61 1.44 4.41 16.96
CA ILE A 61 1.10 4.47 15.54
C ILE A 61 -0.27 3.82 15.37
N SER A 62 -1.25 4.57 14.90
CA SER A 62 -2.57 4.03 14.57
C SER A 62 -2.70 3.70 13.10
N PHE A 63 -3.31 2.55 12.83
CA PHE A 63 -3.68 2.09 11.51
C PHE A 63 -5.20 2.02 11.41
N PRO A 64 -5.82 2.60 10.39
CA PRO A 64 -7.29 2.62 10.22
C PRO A 64 -7.85 1.27 9.75
N PHE A 65 -7.26 0.17 10.20
CA PHE A 65 -7.62 -1.22 9.92
C PHE A 65 -6.99 -2.13 10.99
N VAL A 66 -7.41 -3.39 11.00
CA VAL A 66 -7.06 -4.34 12.05
C VAL A 66 -5.82 -5.13 11.67
N ILE A 67 -4.71 -4.87 12.36
CA ILE A 67 -3.46 -5.61 12.19
C ILE A 67 -3.31 -6.59 13.36
N LYS A 68 -2.85 -7.80 13.05
CA LYS A 68 -2.48 -8.78 14.05
C LYS A 68 -0.96 -8.77 14.29
N PRO A 69 -0.49 -9.11 15.50
CA PRO A 69 0.94 -9.11 15.80
C PRO A 69 1.77 -9.94 14.82
N GLU A 70 1.27 -11.09 14.37
CA GLU A 70 1.97 -11.96 13.42
C GLU A 70 2.20 -11.34 12.04
N HIS A 71 1.53 -10.24 11.70
CA HIS A 71 1.72 -9.52 10.45
C HIS A 71 2.78 -8.42 10.54
N VAL A 72 3.34 -8.17 11.73
CA VAL A 72 4.33 -7.12 11.96
C VAL A 72 5.69 -7.75 12.18
N SER A 73 6.69 -7.26 11.46
CA SER A 73 8.07 -7.70 11.59
C SER A 73 9.03 -6.52 11.55
N ASP A 74 10.17 -6.66 12.23
CA ASP A 74 11.25 -5.69 12.20
C ASP A 74 12.19 -5.95 11.00
N LEU A 75 12.69 -4.89 10.37
CA LEU A 75 13.56 -4.97 9.20
C LEU A 75 15.05 -4.80 9.51
N PHE A 76 15.48 -4.81 10.78
CA PHE A 76 16.86 -4.58 11.19
C PHE A 76 17.87 -5.47 10.46
N GLU A 77 17.63 -6.79 10.48
CA GLU A 77 18.56 -7.77 9.87
C GLU A 77 18.62 -7.64 8.35
N VAL A 78 17.50 -7.23 7.74
CA VAL A 78 17.40 -6.97 6.31
C VAL A 78 18.20 -5.72 5.94
N MET A 79 18.21 -4.71 6.82
CA MET A 79 19.00 -3.48 6.66
C MET A 79 20.48 -3.65 7.00
N HIS A 80 20.90 -4.75 7.63
CA HIS A 80 22.32 -5.13 7.78
C HIS A 80 22.88 -5.72 6.49
N ASP A 81 22.62 -5.02 5.40
CA ASP A 81 23.06 -5.32 4.05
C ASP A 81 23.32 -4.02 3.32
N THR A 82 24.51 -3.86 2.77
CA THR A 82 24.93 -2.62 2.08
C THR A 82 23.98 -2.23 0.96
N SER A 83 23.54 -3.19 0.16
CA SER A 83 22.69 -2.93 -1.02
C SER A 83 21.31 -2.45 -0.60
N THR A 84 20.72 -3.13 0.39
CA THR A 84 19.40 -2.79 0.93
C THR A 84 19.41 -1.46 1.67
N LEU A 85 20.40 -1.24 2.55
CA LEU A 85 20.54 0.00 3.30
C LEU A 85 20.68 1.19 2.34
N SER A 86 21.54 1.06 1.33
CA SER A 86 21.71 2.10 0.32
C SER A 86 20.43 2.35 -0.48
N ALA A 87 19.66 1.31 -0.78
CA ALA A 87 18.41 1.42 -1.54
C ALA A 87 17.31 2.17 -0.79
N ILE A 88 17.14 1.88 0.51
CA ILE A 88 16.13 2.49 1.38
C ILE A 88 16.34 4.00 1.50
N PHE A 89 17.58 4.41 1.75
CA PHE A 89 17.94 5.82 1.95
C PHE A 89 18.30 6.55 0.65
N ASN A 90 18.39 5.83 -0.48
CA ASN A 90 18.81 6.36 -1.78
C ASN A 90 20.17 7.10 -1.66
N ASP A 91 21.12 6.47 -0.97
CA ASP A 91 22.43 7.00 -0.62
C ASP A 91 23.46 5.86 -0.53
N THR A 92 24.76 6.14 -0.59
CA THR A 92 25.84 5.14 -0.57
C THR A 92 26.27 4.78 0.85
N LEU A 93 25.42 4.02 1.54
CA LEU A 93 25.60 3.66 2.95
C LEU A 93 26.15 2.24 3.13
N THR A 94 26.95 2.07 4.18
CA THR A 94 27.50 0.79 4.61
C THR A 94 27.14 0.53 6.06
N PRO A 95 26.64 -0.68 6.40
CA PRO A 95 26.40 -1.05 7.78
C PRO A 95 27.73 -1.34 8.48
N GLY A 96 27.90 -0.78 9.68
CA GLY A 96 29.02 -1.08 10.56
C GLY A 96 28.89 -2.44 11.25
N SER A 97 29.84 -2.71 12.16
CA SER A 97 29.77 -3.86 13.05
C SER A 97 28.56 -3.76 13.99
N MET A 98 28.03 -4.91 14.41
CA MET A 98 26.98 -4.97 15.41
C MET A 98 27.45 -4.41 16.76
N LEU A 99 26.58 -3.63 17.40
CA LEU A 99 26.74 -2.93 18.67
C LEU A 99 25.62 -3.35 19.63
N ASP A 100 25.72 -2.97 20.90
CA ASP A 100 24.65 -3.13 21.90
C ASP A 100 24.10 -4.56 21.98
N ARG A 101 25.03 -5.53 22.05
CA ARG A 101 24.75 -6.98 22.06
C ARG A 101 23.99 -7.49 20.82
N GLY A 102 24.17 -6.83 19.67
CA GLY A 102 23.53 -7.22 18.41
C GLY A 102 22.25 -6.45 18.07
N ASN A 103 21.87 -5.47 18.88
CA ASN A 103 20.61 -4.73 18.70
C ASN A 103 20.78 -3.41 17.93
N CYS A 104 22.01 -3.05 17.56
CA CYS A 104 22.30 -1.78 16.90
C CYS A 104 23.44 -1.93 15.90
N PHE A 105 23.46 -1.12 14.84
CA PHE A 105 24.65 -0.89 14.03
C PHE A 105 24.70 0.56 13.54
N ALA A 106 25.89 1.06 13.26
CA ALA A 106 26.07 2.39 12.66
C ALA A 106 25.90 2.32 11.14
N ALA A 107 25.14 3.25 10.55
CA ALA A 107 25.13 3.48 9.11
C ALA A 107 26.10 4.61 8.77
N SER A 108 27.09 4.33 7.92
CA SER A 108 28.11 5.30 7.52
C SER A 108 28.18 5.43 6.01
N HIS A 109 28.52 6.61 5.51
CA HIS A 109 28.85 6.76 4.10
C HIS A 109 30.08 5.93 3.75
N THR A 110 30.00 5.27 2.59
CA THR A 110 31.09 4.44 2.05
C THR A 110 32.40 5.21 1.93
N GLU A 111 32.32 6.48 1.53
CA GLU A 111 33.49 7.31 1.21
C GLU A 111 34.09 8.03 2.43
N SER A 112 33.25 8.67 3.27
CA SER A 112 33.74 9.51 4.38
C SER A 112 33.90 8.76 5.69
N LYS A 113 33.37 7.54 5.81
CA LYS A 113 33.30 6.72 7.05
C LYS A 113 32.63 7.40 8.25
N GLY A 114 32.12 8.62 8.12
CA GLY A 114 31.37 9.32 9.16
C GLY A 114 30.04 8.62 9.42
N VAL A 115 29.75 8.36 10.70
CA VAL A 115 28.45 7.80 11.13
C VAL A 115 27.37 8.84 10.85
N GLN A 116 26.36 8.44 10.08
CA GLN A 116 25.20 9.28 9.78
C GLN A 116 24.10 9.09 10.83
N PHE A 117 23.78 7.84 11.14
CA PHE A 117 22.76 7.46 12.11
C PHE A 117 22.99 6.03 12.61
N PHE A 118 22.30 5.66 13.67
CA PHE A 118 22.31 4.31 14.22
C PHE A 118 21.00 3.60 13.89
N VAL A 119 21.08 2.40 13.33
CA VAL A 119 19.92 1.55 13.07
C VAL A 119 19.73 0.62 14.27
N TRP A 120 18.50 0.53 14.77
CA TRP A 120 18.13 -0.23 15.95
C TRP A 120 17.13 -1.32 15.62
N ARG A 121 17.31 -2.47 16.27
CA ARG A 121 16.35 -3.57 16.27
C ARG A 121 15.21 -3.23 17.20
N CYS A 122 13.97 -3.35 16.74
CA CYS A 122 12.79 -3.24 17.58
C CYS A 122 12.24 -4.64 17.91
N PRO A 123 12.48 -5.18 19.12
CA PRO A 123 12.01 -6.52 19.47
C PRO A 123 10.50 -6.56 19.68
N ASP A 124 9.86 -7.68 19.32
CA ASP A 124 8.40 -7.86 19.47
C ASP A 124 7.87 -7.59 20.88
N LYS A 125 8.67 -7.90 21.92
CA LYS A 125 8.31 -7.63 23.33
C LYS A 125 8.11 -6.14 23.64
N GLU A 126 8.72 -5.26 22.86
CA GLU A 126 8.61 -3.80 23.01
C GLU A 126 7.42 -3.22 22.21
N LEU A 127 6.77 -4.05 21.38
CA LEU A 127 5.61 -3.69 20.58
C LEU A 127 4.32 -4.09 21.32
N GLN A 128 3.59 -3.09 21.80
CA GLN A 128 2.29 -3.28 22.43
C GLN A 128 1.17 -3.03 21.42
N PHE A 129 0.31 -4.03 21.25
CA PHE A 129 -0.82 -3.96 20.34
C PHE A 129 -2.11 -3.68 21.11
N SER A 130 -2.85 -2.67 20.67
CA SER A 130 -4.19 -2.38 21.18
C SER A 130 -5.14 -2.08 20.03
N THR A 131 -6.44 -2.20 20.28
CA THR A 131 -7.47 -1.83 19.31
C THR A 131 -8.33 -0.76 19.93
N ILE A 132 -8.57 0.32 19.18
CA ILE A 132 -9.38 1.46 19.59
C ILE A 132 -10.53 1.68 18.63
N GLY A 133 -11.61 2.31 19.11
CA GLY A 133 -12.81 2.58 18.30
C GLY A 133 -13.74 1.37 18.20
N GLU A 134 -14.89 1.59 17.55
CA GLU A 134 -15.97 0.60 17.47
C GLU A 134 -16.46 0.43 16.02
N GLY A 135 -16.97 -0.76 15.71
CA GLY A 135 -17.57 -1.07 14.40
C GLY A 135 -16.62 -0.82 13.23
N ARG A 136 -16.99 0.11 12.35
CA ARG A 136 -16.23 0.46 11.14
C ARG A 136 -15.09 1.45 11.37
N ASP A 137 -15.02 2.07 12.56
CA ASP A 137 -13.95 3.02 12.95
C ASP A 137 -12.86 2.34 13.80
N ARG A 138 -12.81 1.01 13.75
CA ARG A 138 -11.88 0.20 14.54
C ARG A 138 -10.47 0.31 13.96
N SER A 139 -9.53 0.75 14.78
CA SER A 139 -8.13 0.95 14.42
C SER A 139 -7.22 0.12 15.31
N THR A 140 -6.18 -0.49 14.75
CA THR A 140 -5.08 -1.06 15.53
C THR A 140 -4.06 0.03 15.88
N VAL A 141 -3.61 0.06 17.12
CA VAL A 141 -2.52 0.92 17.59
C VAL A 141 -1.35 0.05 18.00
N ILE A 142 -0.20 0.31 17.39
CA ILE A 142 1.09 -0.26 17.79
C ILE A 142 1.79 0.80 18.65
N THR A 143 2.10 0.47 19.90
CA THR A 143 2.82 1.34 20.83
C THR A 143 4.18 0.76 21.15
N ILE A 144 5.22 1.54 20.90
CA ILE A 144 6.60 1.23 21.21
C ILE A 144 6.86 1.71 22.64
N SER A 145 7.32 0.79 23.48
CA SER A 145 7.49 0.98 24.92
C SER A 145 8.65 1.92 25.27
N ASP A 146 8.66 2.43 26.51
CA ASP A 146 9.77 3.22 27.06
C ASP A 146 11.05 2.39 27.21
N GLN A 147 10.95 1.08 27.45
CA GLN A 147 12.13 0.21 27.58
C GLN A 147 12.95 0.14 26.29
N PHE A 148 12.32 0.31 25.13
CA PHE A 148 13.02 0.48 23.86
C PHE A 148 13.79 1.81 23.84
N PHE A 149 13.12 2.93 24.16
CA PHE A 149 13.75 4.26 24.13
C PHE A 149 14.83 4.44 25.21
N GLU A 150 14.72 3.78 26.36
CA GLU A 150 15.79 3.71 27.38
C GLU A 150 17.10 3.13 26.83
N GLN A 151 17.03 2.18 25.90
CA GLN A 151 18.20 1.58 25.28
C GLN A 151 18.81 2.48 24.20
N VAL A 152 17.97 3.26 23.52
CA VAL A 152 18.38 4.14 22.41
C VAL A 152 18.97 5.46 22.93
N ARG A 153 18.33 6.08 23.93
CA ARG A 153 18.65 7.42 24.50
C ARG A 153 20.11 7.67 24.88
N PRO A 154 20.88 6.71 25.44
CA PRO A 154 22.26 6.96 25.87
C PRO A 154 23.22 7.28 24.73
N ARG A 155 22.87 6.91 23.50
CA ARG A 155 23.74 7.08 22.34
C ARG A 155 23.46 8.42 21.68
N VAL A 156 24.51 9.19 21.37
CA VAL A 156 24.36 10.50 20.71
C VAL A 156 24.31 10.32 19.20
N GLY A 157 23.35 10.97 18.55
CA GLY A 157 23.19 11.02 17.11
C GLY A 157 21.77 10.65 16.68
N ASP A 158 21.56 10.55 15.36
CA ASP A 158 20.27 10.15 14.81
C ASP A 158 20.04 8.64 15.01
N HIS A 159 18.77 8.27 15.19
CA HIS A 159 18.38 6.88 15.43
C HIS A 159 17.28 6.43 14.48
N TYR A 160 17.43 5.25 13.90
CA TYR A 160 16.49 4.69 12.93
C TYR A 160 16.00 3.31 13.34
N PHE A 161 14.71 3.05 13.17
CA PHE A 161 14.18 1.69 13.11
C PHE A 161 13.07 1.62 12.06
N ARG A 162 12.77 0.41 11.59
CA ARG A 162 11.78 0.20 10.52
C ARG A 162 11.00 -1.09 10.73
N LEU A 163 9.68 -0.95 10.72
CA LEU A 163 8.74 -2.04 10.82
C LEU A 163 8.11 -2.32 9.44
N ARG A 164 7.87 -3.59 9.17
CA ARG A 164 7.10 -4.08 8.02
C ARG A 164 5.77 -4.63 8.52
N ILE A 165 4.71 -4.30 7.81
CA ILE A 165 3.36 -4.75 8.07
C ILE A 165 2.85 -5.44 6.82
N GLU A 166 2.53 -6.73 6.94
CA GLU A 166 1.81 -7.47 5.91
C GLU A 166 0.33 -7.11 5.97
N VAL A 167 -0.20 -6.56 4.88
CA VAL A 167 -1.59 -6.14 4.77
C VAL A 167 -2.30 -7.09 3.82
N PRO A 168 -3.11 -8.05 4.31
CA PRO A 168 -3.88 -8.95 3.46
C PRO A 168 -4.78 -8.15 2.52
N ILE A 169 -4.86 -8.52 1.23
CA ILE A 169 -5.63 -7.73 0.25
C ILE A 169 -7.14 -7.75 0.52
N ASP A 170 -7.63 -8.81 1.16
CA ASP A 170 -9.05 -8.97 1.52
C ASP A 170 -9.46 -8.05 2.68
N MET A 171 -8.49 -7.41 3.33
CA MET A 171 -8.75 -6.40 4.33
C MET A 171 -9.06 -5.08 3.64
N GLU A 172 -10.17 -4.44 4.01
CA GLU A 172 -10.39 -3.02 3.71
C GLU A 172 -9.31 -2.19 4.42
N ASN A 173 -8.14 -2.07 3.82
CA ASN A 173 -6.97 -1.39 4.38
C ASN A 173 -7.07 0.14 4.25
N GLY A 174 -8.15 0.64 3.64
CA GLY A 174 -8.47 2.05 3.51
C GLY A 174 -7.62 2.80 2.49
N PHE A 175 -6.45 2.31 2.09
CA PHE A 175 -5.51 2.99 1.19
C PHE A 175 -5.89 2.94 -0.28
N VAL A 176 -6.59 1.89 -0.70
CA VAL A 176 -6.90 1.65 -2.11
C VAL A 176 -8.40 1.50 -2.31
N SER A 177 -8.92 2.21 -3.32
CA SER A 177 -10.26 1.98 -3.85
C SER A 177 -10.16 1.67 -5.34
N SER A 178 -10.65 0.50 -5.75
CA SER A 178 -10.74 0.10 -7.16
C SER A 178 -12.14 0.36 -7.71
N ASN A 179 -12.19 0.80 -8.96
CA ASN A 179 -13.40 0.91 -9.75
C ASN A 179 -13.23 0.04 -10.99
N ASP A 180 -13.93 -1.10 -10.99
CA ASP A 180 -13.97 -2.00 -12.14
C ASP A 180 -15.02 -1.53 -13.16
N PRO A 181 -14.74 -1.61 -14.47
CA PRO A 181 -15.70 -1.25 -15.51
C PRO A 181 -16.85 -2.26 -15.55
N LYS A 182 -18.09 -1.76 -15.62
CA LYS A 182 -19.30 -2.58 -15.54
C LYS A 182 -19.58 -3.39 -16.81
N ASP A 183 -18.97 -3.01 -17.93
CA ASP A 183 -19.11 -3.59 -19.27
C ASP A 183 -17.98 -4.57 -19.62
N SER A 184 -17.23 -5.05 -18.62
CA SER A 184 -16.06 -5.92 -18.78
C SER A 184 -16.28 -7.18 -19.63
N ALA A 185 -17.53 -7.63 -19.80
CA ALA A 185 -17.89 -8.80 -20.62
C ALA A 185 -17.85 -8.51 -22.14
N PHE A 186 -17.98 -7.24 -22.55
CA PHE A 186 -18.01 -6.84 -23.96
C PHE A 186 -16.64 -6.41 -24.49
N LEU A 187 -15.66 -6.22 -23.60
CA LEU A 187 -14.34 -5.70 -23.95
C LEU A 187 -13.29 -6.81 -23.89
N SER A 188 -12.47 -6.91 -24.94
CA SER A 188 -11.29 -7.79 -24.94
C SER A 188 -10.20 -7.28 -23.99
N THR A 189 -10.19 -5.98 -23.70
CA THR A 189 -9.28 -5.31 -22.77
C THR A 189 -10.10 -4.56 -21.72
N ILE A 190 -9.88 -4.90 -20.46
CA ILE A 190 -10.57 -4.32 -19.31
C ILE A 190 -9.63 -3.29 -18.68
N SER A 191 -10.03 -2.02 -18.70
CA SER A 191 -9.31 -0.95 -18.00
C SER A 191 -9.89 -0.77 -16.60
N THR A 192 -9.13 -1.12 -15.57
CA THR A 192 -9.49 -0.89 -14.18
C THR A 192 -8.83 0.39 -13.68
N SER A 193 -9.60 1.27 -13.04
CA SER A 193 -9.02 2.43 -12.37
C SER A 193 -8.88 2.17 -10.88
N GLU A 194 -7.68 2.37 -10.35
CA GLU A 194 -7.38 2.25 -8.94
C GLU A 194 -6.96 3.62 -8.39
N ILE A 195 -7.63 4.08 -7.34
CA ILE A 195 -7.23 5.29 -6.61
C ILE A 195 -6.49 4.83 -5.36
N VAL A 196 -5.27 5.31 -5.20
CA VAL A 196 -4.45 5.10 -4.02
C VAL A 196 -4.34 6.43 -3.28
N GLU A 197 -4.71 6.42 -2.01
CA GLU A 197 -4.64 7.58 -1.15
C GLU A 197 -3.94 7.22 0.16
N PHE A 198 -2.87 7.93 0.47
CA PHE A 198 -2.18 7.85 1.75
C PHE A 198 -2.41 9.15 2.53
N ARG A 199 -2.75 9.03 3.80
CA ARG A 199 -2.97 10.15 4.73
C ARG A 199 -2.26 9.87 6.05
N LEU A 200 -1.48 10.85 6.48
CA LEU A 200 -0.75 10.84 7.74
C LEU A 200 -1.06 12.12 8.52
N ASN A 201 -1.38 11.96 9.81
CA ASN A 201 -1.73 13.02 10.75
C ASN A 201 -2.84 13.99 10.29
N GLU A 202 -3.74 13.52 9.42
CA GLU A 202 -4.86 14.32 8.92
C GLU A 202 -5.98 14.38 9.98
N ARG A 203 -5.96 15.43 10.80
CA ARG A 203 -6.81 15.60 12.00
C ARG A 203 -8.30 15.50 11.71
N ARG A 204 -8.76 15.98 10.54
CA ARG A 204 -10.18 15.89 10.13
C ARG A 204 -10.65 14.44 9.97
N ASN A 205 -9.73 13.49 9.78
CA ASN A 205 -10.02 12.07 9.59
C ASN A 205 -9.74 11.20 10.82
N PHE A 206 -9.35 11.77 11.96
CA PHE A 206 -9.17 11.01 13.20
C PHE A 206 -10.51 10.56 13.77
N SER A 207 -10.55 9.31 14.26
CA SER A 207 -11.67 8.80 15.04
C SER A 207 -11.76 9.52 16.40
N ASN A 208 -12.94 9.48 17.03
CA ASN A 208 -13.12 10.07 18.36
C ASN A 208 -12.18 9.44 19.40
N ALA A 209 -11.85 8.15 19.27
CA ALA A 209 -10.91 7.48 20.15
C ALA A 209 -9.50 8.10 20.09
N ILE A 210 -9.00 8.40 18.88
CA ILE A 210 -7.70 9.06 18.70
C ILE A 210 -7.75 10.49 19.24
N ARG A 211 -8.82 11.25 18.93
CA ARG A 211 -8.98 12.62 19.42
C ARG A 211 -8.98 12.69 20.95
N ASN A 212 -9.69 11.78 21.61
CA ASN A 212 -9.72 11.70 23.07
C ASN A 212 -8.34 11.33 23.64
N ARG A 213 -7.59 10.43 22.97
CA ARG A 213 -6.22 10.09 23.40
C ARG A 213 -5.26 11.28 23.33
N LEU A 214 -5.37 12.10 22.29
CA LEU A 214 -4.56 13.31 22.09
C LEU A 214 -4.90 14.45 23.08
N GLN A 215 -6.02 14.37 23.80
CA GLN A 215 -6.36 15.32 24.87
C GLN A 215 -5.71 14.96 26.23
N ALA A 216 -5.10 13.77 26.35
CA ALA A 216 -4.43 13.36 27.58
C ALA A 216 -3.22 14.25 27.90
N LYS A 217 -2.94 14.46 29.18
CA LYS A 217 -1.74 15.18 29.61
C LYS A 217 -0.47 14.48 29.12
N ASN A 218 0.52 15.26 28.66
CA ASN A 218 1.80 14.80 28.13
C ASN A 218 1.68 13.89 26.90
N CYS A 219 0.57 13.98 26.17
CA CYS A 219 0.35 13.29 24.90
C CYS A 219 0.27 14.34 23.78
N GLY A 220 0.99 14.13 22.68
CA GLY A 220 1.03 15.04 21.55
C GLY A 220 1.24 14.32 20.24
N LEU A 221 0.80 14.92 19.14
CA LEU A 221 1.25 14.48 17.81
C LEU A 221 2.75 14.69 17.72
N ILE A 222 3.46 13.75 17.09
CA ILE A 222 4.91 13.87 16.97
C ILE A 222 5.29 14.97 15.98
N ASP A 223 6.37 15.68 16.28
CA ASP A 223 6.90 16.70 15.38
C ASP A 223 7.64 16.03 14.23
N ILE A 224 7.02 16.07 13.04
CA ILE A 224 7.57 15.45 11.85
C ILE A 224 8.43 16.46 11.09
N SER A 225 9.73 16.19 10.95
CA SER A 225 10.65 17.03 10.17
C SER A 225 10.49 16.81 8.67
N ALA A 226 10.32 15.55 8.24
CA ALA A 226 10.11 15.18 6.86
C ALA A 226 9.28 13.90 6.73
N VAL A 227 8.54 13.79 5.62
CA VAL A 227 7.82 12.57 5.23
C VAL A 227 8.31 12.15 3.86
N HIS A 228 8.80 10.91 3.75
CA HIS A 228 9.16 10.26 2.50
C HIS A 228 8.18 9.14 2.23
N TYR A 229 7.36 9.28 1.19
CA TYR A 229 6.37 8.28 0.81
C TYR A 229 6.71 7.67 -0.56
N PHE A 230 6.97 6.36 -0.56
CA PHE A 230 7.16 5.55 -1.75
C PHE A 230 5.96 4.63 -1.98
N LEU A 231 5.37 4.70 -3.17
CA LEU A 231 4.43 3.70 -3.66
C LEU A 231 5.13 2.87 -4.72
N ILE A 232 5.33 1.58 -4.45
CA ILE A 232 6.01 0.64 -5.33
C ILE A 232 4.99 -0.29 -5.96
N ARG A 233 4.92 -0.31 -7.29
CA ARG A 233 3.94 -1.12 -8.04
C ARG A 233 4.51 -1.69 -9.32
N ASP A 234 3.78 -2.60 -9.96
CA ASP A 234 4.11 -3.09 -11.29
C ASP A 234 4.09 -1.96 -12.34
N MET A 235 5.07 -1.98 -13.24
CA MET A 235 5.24 -1.05 -14.34
C MET A 235 4.09 -1.06 -15.36
N GLY A 236 3.35 -2.17 -15.48
CA GLY A 236 2.19 -2.28 -16.35
C GLY A 236 0.97 -1.46 -15.87
N VAL A 237 1.05 -0.86 -14.67
CA VAL A 237 0.01 0.01 -14.13
C VAL A 237 0.45 1.46 -14.27
N GLU A 238 -0.26 2.23 -15.09
CA GLU A 238 0.07 3.62 -15.40
C GLU A 238 -0.52 4.59 -14.38
N MET A 239 0.25 5.60 -13.98
CA MET A 239 -0.28 6.74 -13.21
C MET A 239 -0.93 7.75 -14.14
N THR A 240 -2.22 8.00 -13.93
CA THR A 240 -2.99 8.93 -14.78
C THR A 240 -3.10 10.32 -14.17
N ARG A 241 -3.18 10.44 -12.83
CA ARG A 241 -3.29 11.71 -12.11
C ARG A 241 -2.63 11.63 -10.73
N SER A 242 -2.10 12.75 -10.26
CA SER A 242 -1.61 12.95 -8.89
C SER A 242 -2.06 14.34 -8.41
N HIS A 243 -2.59 14.44 -7.19
CA HIS A 243 -3.02 15.72 -6.61
C HIS A 243 -1.86 16.46 -5.94
N THR A 244 -0.96 15.73 -5.28
CA THR A 244 0.20 16.29 -4.59
C THR A 244 1.36 16.44 -5.57
N ALA A 245 2.19 17.48 -5.39
CA ALA A 245 3.38 17.70 -6.20
C ALA A 245 4.26 16.44 -6.17
N PHE A 246 4.21 15.71 -7.28
CA PHE A 246 4.92 14.48 -7.49
C PHE A 246 6.41 14.79 -7.62
N ARG A 247 7.28 14.09 -6.86
CA ARG A 247 8.71 14.42 -6.82
C ARG A 247 9.49 13.73 -7.92
N LYS A 248 9.43 12.39 -7.97
CA LYS A 248 10.17 11.58 -8.95
C LYS A 248 9.56 10.19 -9.11
N MET A 249 9.78 9.58 -10.27
CA MET A 249 9.59 8.14 -10.52
C MET A 249 10.92 7.53 -10.93
N ARG A 250 11.16 6.30 -10.49
CA ARG A 250 12.30 5.51 -10.95
C ARG A 250 11.95 4.04 -11.01
N ARG A 251 12.57 3.32 -11.95
CA ARG A 251 12.50 1.86 -11.99
C ARG A 251 13.25 1.31 -10.78
N LEU A 252 12.75 0.21 -10.23
CA LEU A 252 13.41 -0.46 -9.12
C LEU A 252 14.73 -1.09 -9.61
N GLU A 253 15.82 -0.96 -8.87
CA GLU A 253 17.10 -1.59 -9.21
C GLU A 253 17.16 -3.02 -8.64
N PRO A 254 16.96 -4.09 -9.45
CA PRO A 254 16.61 -5.41 -8.93
C PRO A 254 17.62 -5.97 -7.92
N ARG A 255 18.91 -5.81 -8.22
CA ARG A 255 20.03 -6.27 -7.38
C ARG A 255 20.07 -5.61 -6.00
N LEU A 256 19.57 -4.39 -5.87
CA LEU A 256 19.56 -3.67 -4.58
C LEU A 256 18.42 -4.12 -3.67
N TRP A 257 17.37 -4.71 -4.23
CA TRP A 257 16.13 -5.05 -3.50
C TRP A 257 15.90 -6.55 -3.36
N GLU A 258 16.77 -7.39 -3.93
CA GLU A 258 16.67 -8.85 -3.88
C GLU A 258 16.63 -9.36 -2.43
N ARG A 259 17.56 -8.91 -1.58
CA ARG A 259 17.59 -9.26 -0.16
C ARG A 259 16.41 -8.67 0.62
N TYR A 260 15.94 -7.48 0.23
CA TYR A 260 14.80 -6.80 0.87
C TYR A 260 13.47 -7.54 0.73
N LEU A 261 13.32 -8.30 -0.36
CA LEU A 261 12.10 -9.01 -0.73
C LEU A 261 12.24 -10.54 -0.71
N THR A 262 13.37 -11.08 -0.21
CA THR A 262 13.65 -12.53 -0.26
C THR A 262 12.54 -13.39 0.36
N ASP A 263 12.00 -12.95 1.50
CA ASP A 263 10.92 -13.66 2.19
C ASP A 263 9.50 -13.27 1.71
N CYS A 264 9.41 -12.33 0.76
CA CYS A 264 8.15 -11.75 0.30
C CYS A 264 7.74 -12.33 -1.05
N SER A 265 6.91 -13.38 -1.03
CA SER A 265 6.43 -14.00 -2.26
C SER A 265 5.51 -13.07 -3.07
N GLY A 266 5.65 -13.08 -4.40
CA GLY A 266 4.75 -12.37 -5.32
C GLY A 266 5.20 -10.98 -5.76
N PHE A 267 6.27 -10.45 -5.17
CA PHE A 267 6.92 -9.22 -5.63
C PHE A 267 8.02 -9.56 -6.64
N ASN A 268 8.09 -8.81 -7.74
CA ASN A 268 9.15 -8.95 -8.74
C ASN A 268 9.84 -7.59 -8.94
N PRO A 269 11.06 -7.41 -8.39
CA PRO A 269 11.85 -6.20 -8.55
C PRO A 269 11.98 -5.69 -9.98
N ASP A 270 12.21 -6.58 -10.97
CA ASP A 270 12.45 -6.21 -12.37
C ASP A 270 11.26 -5.52 -13.04
N LYS A 271 10.06 -5.79 -12.53
CA LYS A 271 8.79 -5.30 -13.09
C LYS A 271 8.21 -4.16 -12.28
N MET A 272 8.94 -3.62 -11.31
CA MET A 272 8.42 -2.63 -10.37
C MET A 272 8.97 -1.22 -10.62
N ILE A 273 8.13 -0.24 -10.31
CA ILE A 273 8.43 1.19 -10.36
C ILE A 273 8.07 1.85 -9.04
N ILE A 274 8.90 2.79 -8.62
CA ILE A 274 8.71 3.60 -7.42
C ILE A 274 8.13 4.95 -7.82
N TYR A 275 7.04 5.35 -7.18
CA TYR A 275 6.54 6.72 -7.17
C TYR A 275 6.88 7.38 -5.84
N HIS A 276 7.51 8.56 -5.88
CA HIS A 276 7.96 9.27 -4.69
C HIS A 276 7.20 10.58 -4.49
N TRP A 277 6.63 10.73 -3.30
CA TRP A 277 6.19 12.00 -2.74
C TRP A 277 6.99 12.30 -1.48
N ALA A 278 7.31 13.58 -1.27
CA ALA A 278 7.95 14.00 -0.04
C ALA A 278 7.41 15.35 0.41
N SER A 279 7.42 15.56 1.72
CA SER A 279 7.11 16.84 2.36
C SER A 279 8.17 17.10 3.42
N PHE A 280 8.59 18.35 3.53
CA PHE A 280 9.61 18.81 4.47
C PHE A 280 9.01 19.91 5.30
N ALA A 281 9.39 19.96 6.58
CA ALA A 281 9.07 21.07 7.44
C ALA A 281 9.61 22.38 6.84
N PRO A 282 8.84 23.48 6.86
CA PRO A 282 9.24 24.74 6.23
C PRO A 282 10.40 25.43 6.96
N SER A 283 10.66 25.07 8.22
CA SER A 283 11.80 25.59 9.00
C SER A 283 12.29 24.55 10.00
N ALA A 284 13.46 24.80 10.60
CA ALA A 284 14.04 23.95 11.65
C ALA A 284 13.18 23.88 12.93
N THR A 285 12.24 24.81 13.12
CA THR A 285 11.35 24.85 14.30
C THR A 285 9.91 24.49 13.98
N ALA A 286 9.58 24.33 12.69
CA ALA A 286 8.27 23.90 12.24
C ALA A 286 8.21 22.37 12.08
N ALA A 287 6.99 21.85 12.05
CA ALA A 287 6.68 20.45 11.80
C ALA A 287 5.71 20.31 10.62
N VAL A 288 5.74 19.16 9.95
CA VAL A 288 4.73 18.78 8.97
C VAL A 288 3.45 18.39 9.71
N GLU A 289 2.45 19.28 9.71
CA GLU A 289 1.20 19.05 10.46
C GLU A 289 0.40 17.84 9.95
N SER A 290 0.34 17.68 8.62
CA SER A 290 -0.32 16.55 7.97
C SER A 290 0.29 16.30 6.59
N PHE A 291 0.19 15.06 6.11
CA PHE A 291 0.66 14.67 4.80
C PHE A 291 -0.42 13.86 4.08
N SER A 292 -0.69 14.21 2.82
CA SER A 292 -1.58 13.44 1.96
C SER A 292 -1.00 13.29 0.56
N ALA A 293 -1.09 12.06 0.04
CA ALA A 293 -0.68 11.70 -1.31
C ALA A 293 -1.80 10.91 -1.97
N LEU A 294 -2.48 11.55 -2.92
CA LEU A 294 -3.53 10.92 -3.72
C LEU A 294 -3.06 10.80 -5.17
N ALA A 295 -3.15 9.58 -5.69
CA ALA A 295 -2.85 9.28 -7.08
C ALA A 295 -3.82 8.25 -7.68
N THR A 296 -4.18 8.47 -8.93
CA THR A 296 -5.07 7.60 -9.71
C THR A 296 -4.25 6.83 -10.72
N PHE A 297 -4.54 5.55 -10.81
CA PHE A 297 -3.83 4.62 -11.65
C PHE A 297 -4.80 3.87 -12.55
N ARG A 298 -4.28 3.43 -13.69
CA ARG A 298 -4.99 2.64 -14.67
C ARG A 298 -4.21 1.36 -14.92
N ALA A 299 -4.89 0.24 -14.74
CA ALA A 299 -4.37 -1.06 -15.06
C ALA A 299 -5.20 -1.64 -16.20
N ASP A 300 -4.55 -1.93 -17.32
CA ASP A 300 -5.19 -2.59 -18.45
C ASP A 300 -4.92 -4.09 -18.36
N TYR A 301 -5.99 -4.87 -18.26
CA TYR A 301 -5.92 -6.33 -18.20
C TYR A 301 -6.57 -6.92 -19.44
N THR A 302 -5.98 -7.99 -19.96
CA THR A 302 -6.65 -8.78 -20.99
C THR A 302 -7.84 -9.49 -20.36
N GLY A 303 -9.03 -9.24 -20.89
CA GLY A 303 -10.24 -9.97 -20.54
C GLY A 303 -10.12 -11.45 -20.95
N SER A 304 -11.12 -12.25 -20.61
CA SER A 304 -11.17 -13.61 -21.15
C SER A 304 -11.47 -13.53 -22.65
N LEU A 305 -10.47 -13.78 -23.48
CA LEU A 305 -10.63 -13.84 -24.95
C LEU A 305 -11.74 -14.81 -25.35
N LEU A 306 -11.93 -15.89 -24.59
CA LEU A 306 -13.02 -16.84 -24.79
C LEU A 306 -14.40 -16.23 -24.50
N ALA A 307 -14.54 -15.45 -23.43
CA ALA A 307 -15.79 -14.75 -23.12
C ALA A 307 -16.13 -13.72 -24.19
N TYR A 308 -15.13 -12.93 -24.60
CA TYR A 308 -15.27 -11.95 -25.67
C TYR A 308 -15.67 -12.64 -27.00
N GLY A 309 -15.00 -13.74 -27.36
CA GLY A 309 -15.37 -14.54 -28.53
C GLY A 309 -16.80 -15.09 -28.45
N ALA A 310 -17.23 -15.57 -27.28
CA ALA A 310 -18.60 -16.05 -27.08
C ALA A 310 -19.64 -14.91 -27.26
N VAL A 311 -19.35 -13.71 -26.78
CA VAL A 311 -20.21 -12.53 -26.99
C VAL A 311 -20.31 -12.17 -28.48
N ILE A 312 -19.19 -12.20 -29.22
CA ILE A 312 -19.21 -11.94 -30.67
C ILE A 312 -20.08 -12.97 -31.39
N VAL A 313 -19.91 -14.26 -31.08
CA VAL A 313 -20.71 -15.33 -31.69
C VAL A 313 -22.20 -15.14 -31.38
N ALA A 314 -22.54 -14.78 -30.15
CA ALA A 314 -23.92 -14.50 -29.77
C ALA A 314 -24.50 -13.30 -30.53
N LEU A 315 -23.76 -12.19 -30.65
CA LEU A 315 -24.19 -11.03 -31.43
C LEU A 315 -24.35 -11.36 -32.91
N GLY A 316 -23.46 -12.16 -33.49
CA GLY A 316 -23.58 -12.66 -34.86
C GLY A 316 -24.85 -13.49 -35.06
N ALA A 317 -25.13 -14.42 -34.15
CA ALA A 317 -26.35 -15.23 -34.18
C ALA A 317 -27.63 -14.38 -34.05
N MET A 318 -27.62 -13.38 -33.17
CA MET A 318 -28.72 -12.42 -33.04
C MET A 318 -28.92 -11.60 -34.32
N GLY A 319 -27.84 -11.14 -34.95
CA GLY A 319 -27.90 -10.42 -36.23
C GLY A 319 -28.52 -11.26 -37.35
N SER A 320 -28.13 -12.54 -37.47
CA SER A 320 -28.74 -13.46 -38.42
C SER A 320 -30.23 -13.71 -38.14
N ALA A 321 -30.63 -13.77 -36.87
CA ALA A 321 -32.03 -13.91 -36.48
C ALA A 321 -32.86 -12.65 -36.81
N VAL A 322 -32.31 -11.46 -36.62
CA VAL A 322 -32.97 -10.20 -37.00
C VAL A 322 -33.13 -10.13 -38.52
N GLN A 323 -32.09 -10.49 -39.28
CA GLN A 323 -32.13 -10.53 -40.74
C GLN A 323 -33.22 -11.48 -41.25
N SER A 324 -33.36 -12.67 -40.68
CA SER A 324 -34.36 -13.65 -41.13
C SER A 324 -35.79 -13.18 -40.86
N VAL A 325 -36.04 -12.54 -39.72
CA VAL A 325 -37.33 -11.91 -39.39
C VAL A 325 -37.63 -10.74 -40.33
N TRP A 326 -36.62 -9.92 -40.65
CA TRP A 326 -36.78 -8.80 -41.57
C TRP A 326 -37.05 -9.25 -43.01
N ALA A 327 -36.33 -10.25 -43.51
CA ALA A 327 -36.53 -10.82 -44.84
C ALA A 327 -37.94 -11.43 -45.00
N THR A 328 -38.44 -12.09 -43.96
CA THR A 328 -39.82 -12.60 -43.94
C THR A 328 -40.87 -11.50 -43.87
N ALA A 329 -40.59 -10.39 -43.18
CA ALA A 329 -41.51 -9.24 -43.07
C ALA A 329 -41.60 -8.39 -44.35
N ILE A 330 -40.51 -8.26 -45.12
CA ILE A 330 -40.46 -7.43 -46.35
C ILE A 330 -40.91 -8.19 -47.61
N GLY A 331 -41.20 -9.48 -47.51
CA GLY A 331 -41.76 -10.25 -48.63
C GLY A 331 -40.77 -10.51 -49.76
N GLU A 332 -39.46 -10.40 -49.50
CA GLU A 332 -38.46 -10.95 -50.42
C GLU A 332 -38.43 -12.47 -50.25
N ASN A 333 -39.01 -13.18 -51.22
CA ASN A 333 -38.95 -14.63 -51.35
C ASN A 333 -37.51 -15.09 -51.66
N TRP A 334 -36.62 -15.00 -50.67
CA TRP A 334 -35.38 -15.76 -50.67
C TRP A 334 -35.72 -17.21 -50.28
N PRO A 335 -35.32 -18.25 -51.03
CA PRO A 335 -35.77 -19.61 -50.79
C PRO A 335 -35.24 -20.12 -49.44
N SER A 336 -36.11 -20.06 -48.42
CA SER A 336 -35.79 -20.46 -47.05
C SER A 336 -35.89 -21.98 -46.90
N TYR A 337 -34.78 -22.68 -47.10
CA TYR A 337 -34.63 -24.01 -46.51
C TYR A 337 -34.28 -23.85 -45.02
N GLY A 338 -35.23 -24.11 -44.12
CA GLY A 338 -34.89 -24.48 -42.73
C GLY A 338 -35.46 -23.65 -41.58
N SER A 339 -36.70 -23.17 -41.65
CA SER A 339 -37.35 -22.39 -40.57
C SER A 339 -37.39 -23.09 -39.20
N LEU A 340 -37.55 -24.42 -39.15
CA LEU A 340 -37.57 -25.16 -37.89
C LEU A 340 -36.16 -25.37 -37.30
N ARG A 341 -35.17 -25.68 -38.16
CA ARG A 341 -33.77 -25.88 -37.73
C ARG A 341 -33.13 -24.58 -37.27
N ALA A 342 -33.43 -23.46 -37.93
CA ALA A 342 -32.96 -22.14 -37.53
C ALA A 342 -33.48 -21.73 -36.15
N ASN A 343 -34.77 -21.97 -35.87
CA ASN A 343 -35.37 -21.67 -34.55
C ASN A 343 -34.83 -22.56 -33.43
N VAL A 344 -34.59 -23.84 -33.70
CA VAL A 344 -33.95 -24.76 -32.74
C VAL A 344 -32.49 -24.36 -32.49
N LEU A 345 -31.75 -23.99 -33.53
CA LEU A 345 -30.37 -23.51 -33.39
C LEU A 345 -30.32 -22.21 -32.57
N LEU A 346 -31.27 -21.30 -32.78
CA LEU A 346 -31.42 -20.06 -32.02
C LEU A 346 -31.68 -20.32 -30.53
N LEU A 347 -32.59 -21.24 -30.21
CA LEU A 347 -32.88 -21.62 -28.82
C LEU A 347 -31.67 -22.28 -28.14
N VAL A 348 -30.93 -23.13 -28.86
CA VAL A 348 -29.70 -23.76 -28.36
C VAL A 348 -28.61 -22.70 -28.11
N LEU A 349 -28.44 -21.74 -29.01
CA LEU A 349 -27.46 -20.65 -28.86
C LEU A 349 -27.83 -19.70 -27.72
N LEU A 350 -29.12 -19.36 -27.56
CA LEU A 350 -29.61 -18.56 -26.44
C LEU A 350 -29.43 -19.29 -25.11
N ALA A 351 -29.74 -20.59 -25.05
CA ALA A 351 -29.55 -21.41 -23.86
C ALA A 351 -28.07 -21.57 -23.48
N LEU A 352 -27.18 -21.76 -24.47
CA LEU A 352 -25.73 -21.78 -24.26
C LEU A 352 -25.22 -20.41 -23.79
N GLY A 353 -25.69 -19.32 -24.38
CA GLY A 353 -25.34 -17.95 -23.95
C GLY A 353 -25.77 -17.66 -22.50
N LEU A 354 -26.98 -18.06 -22.13
CA LEU A 354 -27.51 -17.97 -20.76
C LEU A 354 -26.73 -18.84 -19.78
N ALA A 355 -26.41 -20.09 -20.15
CA ALA A 355 -25.62 -20.99 -19.32
C ALA A 355 -24.20 -20.44 -19.07
N VAL A 356 -23.57 -19.88 -20.10
CA VAL A 356 -22.27 -19.20 -19.98
C VAL A 356 -22.37 -17.99 -19.05
N LEU A 357 -23.38 -17.13 -19.21
CA LEU A 357 -23.61 -15.98 -18.33
C LEU A 357 -23.85 -16.37 -16.87
N VAL A 358 -24.62 -17.44 -16.61
CA VAL A 358 -24.89 -17.96 -15.26
C VAL A 358 -23.61 -18.53 -14.63
N CYS A 359 -22.83 -19.32 -15.38
CA CYS A 359 -21.54 -19.82 -14.92
C CYS A 359 -20.53 -18.70 -14.64
N PHE A 360 -20.57 -17.59 -15.40
CA PHE A 360 -19.74 -16.41 -15.13
C PHE A 360 -20.19 -15.65 -13.88
N ARG A 361 -21.50 -15.61 -13.57
CA ARG A 361 -22.03 -15.00 -12.35
C ARG A 361 -21.63 -15.77 -11.09
N LEU A 362 -21.69 -17.10 -11.14
CA LEU A 362 -21.32 -17.99 -10.04
C LEU A 362 -19.81 -18.02 -9.74
N ARG A 363 -18.96 -17.55 -10.67
CA ARG A 363 -17.50 -17.48 -10.49
C ARG A 363 -17.02 -16.15 -9.86
N LYS A 364 -17.92 -15.18 -9.68
CA LYS A 364 -17.65 -13.85 -9.09
C LYS A 364 -18.16 -13.71 -7.64
N THR A 365 -18.95 -14.66 -7.15
CA THR A 365 -19.21 -14.91 -5.71
C THR A 365 -18.19 -15.90 -5.20
#